data_AF-A0A1Q5JLR9-F1
#
_entry.id   AF-A0A1Q5JLR9-F1
#
_cell.length_a   1.000
_cell.length_b   1.000
_cell.length_c   1.000
_cell.angle_alpha   90.00
_cell.angle_beta   90.00
_cell.angle_gamma   90.00
#
_symmetry.space_group_name_H-M   'P 1'
#
loop_
_entity.id
_entity.type
_entity.pdbx_description
1 polymer ?
#
loop_
_entity_poly.entity_id
_entity_poly.type
_entity_poly.pdbx_seq_one_letter_code
_entity_poly.pdbx_strand_id
1 'polypeptide(L)'
;MADIIVRGIEIDPAALTPAQLDGIACVVCADEERSMRPVGVVDGCQVFACVPCVDGPTVLVVGNTSTADALADLTAFACDVSDRLRFPTVVALHRDYNPGDYEAVVLAEGWATSFPSAALAAEALCTDVCVLWAHEIDEYPINTVCGHCWTDDPEAAPVRTDEGWTTSICPPCADLSRRLTLPNVLVTA
;
A
#
# COMPACT_ATOMS: atom_id res chain seq x y z
N MET A 1 19.13 3.55 31.00
CA MET A 1 19.16 3.81 29.54
C MET A 1 17.72 3.90 29.10
N ALA A 2 17.40 4.77 28.14
CA ALA A 2 16.07 4.80 27.56
C ALA A 2 16.03 3.81 26.39
N ASP A 3 15.07 2.90 26.38
CA ASP A 3 14.88 1.97 25.28
C ASP A 3 14.46 2.74 24.03
N ILE A 4 14.98 2.32 22.87
CA ILE A 4 14.57 2.89 21.59
C ILE A 4 13.42 2.04 21.07
N ILE A 5 12.29 2.67 20.78
CA ILE A 5 11.12 1.99 20.23
C ILE A 5 10.98 2.37 18.75
N VAL A 6 11.17 1.41 17.86
CA VAL A 6 10.96 1.57 16.42
C VAL A 6 9.80 0.67 15.99
N ARG A 7 8.67 1.26 15.59
CA ARG A 7 7.43 0.52 15.23
C ARG A 7 6.98 -0.49 16.28
N GLY A 8 7.14 -0.17 17.57
CA GLY A 8 6.78 -1.06 18.67
C GLY A 8 7.81 -2.18 18.94
N ILE A 9 8.91 -2.23 18.19
CA ILE A 9 10.07 -3.06 18.51
C ILE A 9 10.90 -2.30 19.53
N GLU A 10 11.02 -2.89 20.72
CA GLU A 10 11.90 -2.41 21.77
C GLU A 10 13.33 -2.87 21.47
N ILE A 11 14.25 -1.92 21.35
CA ILE A 11 15.65 -2.16 21.03
C ILE A 11 16.46 -1.94 22.29
N ASP A 12 17.10 -3.01 22.78
CA ASP A 12 18.08 -2.94 23.86
C ASP A 12 19.37 -2.25 23.35
N PRO A 13 19.70 -1.04 23.84
CA PRO A 13 20.90 -0.34 23.39
C PRO A 13 22.19 -1.11 23.69
N ALA A 14 22.20 -1.97 24.71
CA ALA A 14 23.37 -2.77 25.06
C ALA A 14 23.65 -3.93 24.09
N ALA A 15 22.66 -4.31 23.28
CA ALA A 15 22.77 -5.36 22.27
C ALA A 15 23.20 -4.83 20.88
N LEU A 16 23.32 -3.51 20.72
CA LEU A 16 23.70 -2.89 19.45
C LEU A 16 25.17 -3.12 19.12
N THR A 17 25.44 -3.39 17.84
CA THR A 17 26.81 -3.50 17.32
C THR A 17 27.46 -2.12 17.18
N PRO A 18 28.80 -2.03 17.09
CA PRO A 18 29.49 -0.76 16.84
C PRO A 18 28.97 -0.02 15.60
N ALA A 19 28.72 -0.73 14.49
CA ALA A 19 28.19 -0.13 13.27
C ALA A 19 26.80 0.52 13.47
N GLN A 20 25.95 -0.08 14.31
CA GLN A 20 24.63 0.48 14.64
C GLN A 20 24.72 1.69 15.56
N LEU A 21 25.66 1.68 16.52
CA LEU A 21 25.92 2.81 17.42
C LEU A 21 26.56 4.00 16.71
N ASP A 22 27.40 3.73 15.70
CA ASP A 22 28.03 4.76 14.86
C ASP A 22 27.08 5.30 13.77
N GLY A 23 25.86 4.77 13.68
CA GLY A 23 24.85 5.17 12.71
C GLY A 23 25.12 4.71 11.27
N ILE A 24 26.06 3.77 11.08
CA ILE A 24 26.39 3.16 9.79
C ILE A 24 25.35 2.09 9.43
N ALA A 25 24.92 1.30 10.42
CA ALA A 25 23.96 0.22 10.26
C ALA A 25 22.60 0.54 10.89
N CYS A 26 21.52 -0.01 10.33
CA CYS A 26 20.18 0.09 10.88
C CYS A 26 20.10 -0.58 12.26
N VAL A 27 19.59 0.12 13.28
CA VAL A 27 19.42 -0.44 14.64
C VAL A 27 18.44 -1.63 14.73
N VAL A 28 17.61 -1.85 13.70
CA VAL A 28 16.62 -2.94 13.66
C VAL A 28 17.13 -4.17 12.90
N CYS A 29 17.69 -3.98 11.71
CA CYS A 29 18.07 -5.10 10.81
C CYS A 29 19.57 -5.19 10.50
N ALA A 30 20.39 -4.28 11.01
CA ALA A 30 21.84 -4.19 10.78
C ALA A 30 22.28 -4.00 9.31
N ASP A 31 21.36 -3.67 8.40
CA ASP A 31 21.69 -3.29 7.01
C ASP A 31 22.46 -1.95 6.99
N GLU A 32 23.52 -1.86 6.18
CA GLU A 32 24.41 -0.69 6.06
C GLU A 32 24.25 0.06 4.73
N GLU A 33 23.49 -0.47 3.78
CA GLU A 33 23.40 0.05 2.41
C GLU A 33 22.12 0.86 2.18
N ARG A 34 21.09 0.67 3.01
CA ARG A 34 19.79 1.34 2.85
C ARG A 34 19.78 2.78 3.35
N SER A 35 18.84 3.55 2.80
CA SER A 35 18.54 4.91 3.29
C SER A 35 18.10 4.88 4.76
N MET A 36 18.66 5.79 5.56
CA MET A 36 18.55 5.83 7.02
C MET A 36 17.71 7.01 7.52
N ARG A 37 16.97 6.81 8.63
CA ARG A 37 16.28 7.87 9.38
C ARG A 37 16.69 7.87 10.84
N PRO A 38 16.85 9.06 11.46
CA PRO A 38 17.17 9.16 12.88
C PRO A 38 15.99 8.65 13.72
N VAL A 39 16.26 7.76 14.68
CA VAL A 39 15.21 7.14 15.52
C VAL A 39 15.42 7.31 17.02
N GLY A 40 16.62 7.69 17.47
CA GLY A 40 16.89 7.89 18.89
C GLY A 40 18.34 8.28 19.18
N VAL A 41 18.68 8.40 20.46
CA VAL A 41 20.04 8.72 20.91
C VAL A 41 20.47 7.69 21.95
N VAL A 42 21.65 7.09 21.75
CA VAL A 42 22.29 6.14 22.69
C VAL A 42 23.63 6.73 23.10
N ASP A 43 23.86 6.90 24.41
CA ASP A 43 25.10 7.43 24.97
C ASP A 43 25.58 8.75 24.33
N GLY A 44 24.63 9.59 23.90
CA GLY A 44 24.89 10.87 23.25
C GLY A 44 25.10 10.80 21.73
N CYS A 45 25.11 9.60 21.14
CA CYS A 45 25.20 9.37 19.70
C CYS A 45 23.81 9.18 19.09
N GLN A 46 23.53 9.88 17.98
CA GLN A 46 22.32 9.66 17.19
C GLN A 46 22.39 8.30 16.50
N VAL A 47 21.37 7.47 16.68
CA VAL A 47 21.25 6.20 15.98
C VAL A 47 20.14 6.25 14.93
N PHE A 48 20.25 5.35 13.95
CA PHE A 48 19.42 5.36 12.75
C PHE A 48 18.79 4.00 12.47
N ALA A 49 17.59 3.99 11.89
CA ALA A 49 17.00 2.80 11.31
C ALA A 49 16.73 3.05 9.83
N CYS A 50 16.85 2.00 9.02
CA CYS A 50 16.57 2.11 7.60
C CYS A 50 15.06 2.40 7.38
N VAL A 51 14.74 3.09 6.29
CA VAL A 51 13.36 3.51 5.96
C VAL A 51 12.35 2.36 6.09
N PRO A 52 12.62 1.13 5.57
CA PRO A 52 11.69 0.01 5.74
C PRO A 52 11.43 -0.40 7.20
N CYS A 53 12.43 -0.26 8.08
CA CYS A 53 12.26 -0.54 9.51
C CYS A 53 11.49 0.57 10.24
N VAL A 54 11.50 1.82 9.73
CA VAL A 54 10.79 2.96 10.32
C VAL A 54 9.36 3.10 9.79
N ASP A 55 9.22 3.11 8.47
CA ASP A 55 7.94 3.37 7.79
C ASP A 55 7.16 2.07 7.57
N GLY A 56 7.87 0.94 7.57
CA GLY A 56 7.31 -0.37 7.26
C GLY A 56 7.37 -0.72 5.77
N PRO A 57 7.00 -1.97 5.44
CA PRO A 57 6.83 -2.39 4.06
C PRO A 57 5.87 -1.44 3.34
N THR A 58 6.33 -0.90 2.20
CA THR A 58 5.58 0.03 1.36
C THR A 58 5.36 -0.62 0.02
N VAL A 59 4.18 -0.38 -0.58
CA VAL A 59 3.79 -0.93 -1.87
C VAL A 59 3.86 0.16 -2.93
N LEU A 60 4.55 -0.10 -4.04
CA LEU A 60 4.59 0.82 -5.17
C LEU A 60 3.41 0.52 -6.11
N VAL A 61 2.57 1.51 -6.38
CA VAL A 61 1.43 1.40 -7.29
C VAL A 61 1.80 2.07 -8.61
N VAL A 62 1.74 1.32 -9.70
CA VAL A 62 2.17 1.75 -11.04
C VAL A 62 0.98 1.74 -11.99
N GLY A 63 0.82 2.82 -12.74
CA GLY A 63 -0.22 2.97 -13.75
C GLY A 63 -0.01 4.22 -14.59
N ASN A 64 -1.04 4.62 -15.34
CA ASN A 64 -1.01 5.80 -16.18
C ASN A 64 -1.11 7.09 -15.36
N THR A 65 -0.12 7.97 -15.50
CA THR A 65 -0.08 9.31 -14.88
C THR A 65 -0.01 10.43 -15.91
N SER A 66 -0.33 10.15 -17.18
CA SER A 66 -0.14 11.08 -18.30
C SER A 66 -1.07 12.30 -18.28
N THR A 67 -2.18 12.24 -17.54
CA THR A 67 -3.13 13.34 -17.35
C THR A 67 -3.46 13.50 -15.87
N ALA A 68 -4.02 14.65 -15.49
CA ALA A 68 -4.47 14.90 -14.12
C ALA A 68 -5.56 13.92 -13.69
N ASP A 69 -6.50 13.59 -14.59
CA ASP A 69 -7.57 12.62 -14.32
C ASP A 69 -7.01 11.21 -14.12
N ALA A 70 -6.09 10.77 -14.99
CA ALA A 70 -5.45 9.46 -14.86
C ALA A 70 -4.64 9.35 -13.55
N LEU A 71 -3.96 10.42 -13.15
CA LEU A 71 -3.28 10.47 -11.85
C LEU A 71 -4.27 10.42 -10.68
N ALA A 72 -5.41 11.10 -10.77
CA ALA A 72 -6.44 11.06 -9.74
C ALA A 72 -7.03 9.66 -9.59
N ASP A 73 -7.35 9.00 -10.72
CA ASP A 73 -7.84 7.62 -10.76
C ASP A 73 -6.82 6.64 -10.17
N LEU A 74 -5.54 6.78 -10.55
CA LEU A 74 -4.46 5.95 -10.01
C LEU A 74 -4.24 6.17 -8.52
N THR A 75 -4.41 7.41 -8.05
CA THR A 75 -4.31 7.75 -6.62
C THR A 75 -5.46 7.13 -5.84
N ALA A 76 -6.70 7.17 -6.36
CA ALA A 76 -7.84 6.51 -5.75
C ALA A 76 -7.62 4.99 -5.66
N PHE A 77 -7.14 4.37 -6.76
CA PHE A 77 -6.78 2.96 -6.76
C PHE A 77 -5.67 2.63 -5.74
N ALA A 78 -4.66 3.48 -5.60
CA ALA A 78 -3.60 3.30 -4.60
C ALA A 78 -4.14 3.37 -3.16
N CYS A 79 -5.17 4.18 -2.89
CA CYS A 79 -5.87 4.18 -1.60
C CYS A 79 -6.56 2.83 -1.36
N ASP A 80 -7.26 2.27 -2.36
CA ASP A 80 -7.90 0.96 -2.25
C ASP A 80 -6.89 -0.17 -1.99
N VAL A 81 -5.75 -0.13 -2.70
CA VAL A 81 -4.64 -1.06 -2.47
C VAL A 81 -4.12 -0.96 -1.04
N SER A 82 -3.94 0.27 -0.52
CA SER A 82 -3.50 0.48 0.86
C SER A 82 -4.49 -0.09 1.86
N ASP A 83 -5.78 0.13 1.65
CA ASP A 83 -6.84 -0.35 2.51
C ASP A 83 -7.00 -1.87 2.52
N ARG A 84 -6.70 -2.53 1.40
CA ARG A 84 -6.77 -3.99 1.22
C ARG A 84 -5.54 -4.70 1.75
N LEU A 85 -4.35 -4.24 1.34
CA LEU A 85 -3.09 -4.86 1.73
C LEU A 85 -2.64 -4.45 3.14
N ARG A 86 -3.23 -3.38 3.70
CA ARG A 86 -2.83 -2.77 4.98
C ARG A 86 -1.38 -2.29 5.01
N PHE A 87 -0.84 -1.97 3.84
CA PHE A 87 0.47 -1.36 3.67
C PHE A 87 0.32 0.07 3.15
N PRO A 88 1.18 1.01 3.56
CA PRO A 88 1.31 2.28 2.88
C PRO A 88 1.58 2.08 1.39
N THR A 89 0.95 2.89 0.55
CA THR A 89 1.15 2.87 -0.90
C THR A 89 1.80 4.15 -1.40
N VAL A 90 2.64 4.02 -2.42
CA VAL A 90 3.26 5.13 -3.15
C VAL A 90 2.86 5.03 -4.60
N VAL A 91 2.34 6.11 -5.19
CA VAL A 91 2.04 6.16 -6.61
C VAL A 91 3.32 6.50 -7.39
N ALA A 92 3.68 5.64 -8.34
CA ALA A 92 4.79 5.89 -9.25
C ALA A 92 4.41 6.99 -10.26
N LEU A 93 4.98 8.18 -10.11
CA LEU A 93 4.72 9.29 -11.04
C LEU A 93 5.56 9.18 -12.33
N HIS A 94 6.67 8.47 -12.27
CA HIS A 94 7.65 8.26 -13.34
C HIS A 94 8.38 6.93 -13.12
N ARG A 95 9.39 6.64 -13.94
CA ARG A 95 10.13 5.37 -13.94
C ARG A 95 11.37 5.36 -13.04
N ASP A 96 11.71 6.47 -12.38
CA ASP A 96 12.98 6.57 -11.65
C ASP A 96 12.88 6.01 -10.22
N TYR A 97 11.83 5.22 -9.97
CA TYR A 97 11.64 4.49 -8.73
C TYR A 97 12.46 3.21 -8.81
N ASN A 98 13.19 2.88 -7.75
CA ASN A 98 13.86 1.58 -7.62
C ASN A 98 12.88 0.58 -6.99
N PRO A 99 12.39 -0.44 -7.72
CA PRO A 99 11.42 -1.39 -7.16
C PRO A 99 11.93 -2.15 -5.94
N GLY A 100 13.25 -2.37 -5.84
CA GLY A 100 13.88 -3.04 -4.69
C GLY A 100 13.72 -2.30 -3.35
N ASP A 101 13.28 -1.05 -3.37
CA ASP A 101 12.98 -0.27 -2.16
C ASP A 101 11.57 -0.57 -1.61
N TYR A 102 10.77 -1.37 -2.32
CA TYR A 102 9.37 -1.67 -2.01
C TYR A 102 9.16 -3.17 -1.73
N GLU A 103 8.14 -3.47 -0.92
CA GLU A 103 7.77 -4.85 -0.58
C GLU A 103 7.07 -5.54 -1.76
N ALA A 104 6.26 -4.78 -2.47
CA ALA A 104 5.56 -5.24 -3.66
C ALA A 104 5.35 -4.09 -4.64
N VAL A 105 5.20 -4.45 -5.91
CA VAL A 105 4.74 -3.58 -6.97
C VAL A 105 3.35 -4.02 -7.39
N VAL A 106 2.40 -3.09 -7.39
CA VAL A 106 1.04 -3.30 -7.85
C VAL A 106 0.82 -2.57 -9.16
N LEU A 107 0.38 -3.32 -10.16
CA LEU A 107 0.08 -2.79 -11.47
C LEU A 107 -1.42 -2.50 -11.59
N ALA A 108 -1.78 -1.22 -11.65
CA ALA A 108 -3.13 -0.78 -11.96
C ALA A 108 -3.53 -1.14 -13.40
N GLU A 109 -2.54 -1.11 -14.30
CA GLU A 109 -2.68 -1.46 -15.70
C GLU A 109 -1.74 -2.62 -16.05
N GLY A 110 -2.18 -3.52 -16.92
CA GLY A 110 -1.38 -4.66 -17.36
C GLY A 110 -0.10 -4.27 -18.13
N TRP A 111 0.76 -5.26 -18.31
CA TRP A 111 2.07 -5.11 -18.96
C TRP A 111 1.96 -4.67 -20.42
N ALA A 112 0.90 -5.09 -21.11
CA ALA A 112 0.68 -4.74 -22.52
C ALA A 112 0.04 -3.35 -22.71
N THR A 113 -0.49 -2.76 -21.64
CA THR A 113 -1.31 -1.55 -21.71
C THR A 113 -0.58 -0.30 -21.25
N SER A 114 0.50 -0.44 -20.47
CA SER A 114 1.33 0.67 -20.03
C SER A 114 2.82 0.34 -20.02
N PHE A 115 3.60 1.21 -20.66
CA PHE A 115 5.05 1.10 -20.67
C PHE A 115 5.66 1.25 -19.26
N PRO A 116 5.26 2.24 -18.43
CA PRO A 116 5.67 2.30 -17.02
C PRO A 116 5.39 1.01 -16.24
N SER A 117 4.20 0.42 -16.40
CA SER A 117 3.84 -0.84 -15.75
C SER A 117 4.76 -1.97 -16.18
N ALA A 118 5.03 -2.12 -17.48
CA ALA A 118 5.91 -3.16 -17.99
C ALA A 118 7.36 -3.01 -17.51
N ALA A 119 7.90 -1.78 -17.54
CA ALA A 119 9.29 -1.51 -17.17
C ALA A 119 9.53 -1.76 -15.68
N LEU A 120 8.74 -1.12 -14.81
CA LEU A 120 8.90 -1.27 -13.36
C LEU A 120 8.57 -2.68 -12.87
N ALA A 121 7.62 -3.38 -13.49
CA ALA A 121 7.35 -4.77 -13.17
C ALA A 121 8.50 -5.70 -13.55
N ALA A 122 9.12 -5.50 -14.72
CA ALA A 122 10.28 -6.28 -15.13
C ALA A 122 11.46 -6.05 -14.18
N GLU A 123 11.73 -4.79 -13.81
CA GLU A 123 12.76 -4.43 -12.82
C GLU A 123 12.48 -5.05 -11.45
N ALA A 124 11.23 -5.00 -10.97
CA ALA A 124 10.79 -5.62 -9.72
C ALA A 124 11.08 -7.13 -9.70
N LEU A 125 10.71 -7.86 -10.76
CA LEU A 125 11.00 -9.28 -10.86
C LEU A 125 12.51 -9.57 -10.88
N CYS A 126 13.32 -8.70 -11.50
CA CYS A 126 14.78 -8.84 -11.48
C CYS A 126 15.39 -8.61 -10.08
N THR A 127 14.69 -7.89 -9.20
CA THR A 127 15.10 -7.64 -7.81
C THR A 127 14.38 -8.54 -6.80
N ASP A 128 13.71 -9.61 -7.25
CA ASP A 128 12.94 -10.55 -6.41
C ASP A 128 11.82 -9.87 -5.61
N VAL A 129 11.26 -8.78 -6.13
CA VAL A 129 10.12 -8.07 -5.55
C VAL A 129 8.82 -8.64 -6.10
N CYS A 130 7.85 -8.87 -5.21
CA CYS A 130 6.54 -9.40 -5.59
C CYS A 130 5.81 -8.42 -6.52
N VAL A 131 5.26 -8.92 -7.64
CA VAL A 131 4.43 -8.13 -8.56
C VAL A 131 3.00 -8.66 -8.51
N LEU A 132 2.07 -7.78 -8.18
CA LEU A 132 0.63 -8.06 -8.13
C LEU A 132 -0.09 -7.22 -9.18
N TRP A 133 -1.16 -7.77 -9.74
CA TRP A 133 -2.03 -7.09 -10.68
C TRP A 133 -3.29 -6.64 -9.96
N ALA A 134 -3.94 -5.58 -10.45
CA ALA A 134 -5.19 -5.08 -9.86
C ALA A 134 -6.23 -6.20 -9.61
N HIS A 135 -6.42 -7.09 -10.59
CA HIS A 135 -7.36 -8.21 -10.49
C HIS A 135 -6.97 -9.29 -9.48
N GLU A 136 -5.71 -9.35 -9.04
CA GLU A 136 -5.24 -10.28 -7.99
C GLU A 136 -5.48 -9.72 -6.59
N ILE A 137 -5.69 -8.40 -6.49
CA ILE A 137 -5.99 -7.68 -5.25
C ILE A 137 -7.51 -7.59 -5.04
N ASP A 138 -8.25 -7.53 -6.13
CA ASP A 138 -9.71 -7.49 -6.12
C ASP A 138 -10.29 -8.86 -5.67
N GLU A 139 -10.93 -8.89 -4.50
CA GLU A 139 -11.67 -10.08 -4.02
C GLU A 139 -12.81 -10.46 -4.98
N TYR A 140 -13.42 -9.45 -5.61
CA TYR A 140 -14.47 -9.60 -6.61
C TYR A 140 -14.14 -8.78 -7.85
N PRO A 141 -14.39 -9.32 -9.05
CA PRO A 141 -14.19 -8.57 -10.28
C PRO A 141 -15.09 -7.32 -10.32
N ILE A 142 -14.51 -6.23 -10.81
CA ILE A 142 -15.25 -5.01 -11.13
C ILE A 142 -16.11 -5.29 -12.36
N ASN A 143 -17.43 -5.28 -12.18
CA ASN A 143 -18.42 -5.59 -13.19
C ASN A 143 -19.42 -4.45 -13.28
N THR A 144 -19.92 -4.17 -14.48
CA THR A 144 -21.00 -3.19 -14.68
C THR A 144 -22.37 -3.74 -14.29
N VAL A 145 -22.50 -5.02 -13.97
CA VAL A 145 -23.77 -5.59 -13.50
C VAL A 145 -23.77 -5.58 -11.98
N CYS A 146 -24.75 -4.90 -11.38
CA CYS A 146 -24.92 -4.88 -9.93
C CYS A 146 -25.24 -6.29 -9.41
N GLY A 147 -24.44 -6.84 -8.49
CA GLY A 147 -24.64 -8.15 -7.87
C GLY A 147 -25.84 -8.22 -6.92
N HIS A 148 -26.48 -7.09 -6.60
CA HIS A 148 -27.68 -7.03 -5.74
C HIS A 148 -28.97 -6.92 -6.56
N CYS A 149 -29.07 -5.92 -7.44
CA CYS A 149 -30.28 -5.65 -8.23
C CYS A 149 -30.20 -6.14 -9.67
N TRP A 150 -29.07 -6.68 -10.11
CA TRP A 150 -28.83 -7.24 -11.45
C TRP A 150 -29.03 -6.25 -12.60
N THR A 151 -29.03 -4.95 -12.30
CA THR A 151 -29.12 -3.89 -13.30
C THR A 151 -27.71 -3.53 -13.78
N ASP A 152 -27.57 -3.28 -15.08
CA ASP A 152 -26.37 -2.69 -15.66
C ASP A 152 -26.23 -1.23 -15.18
N ASP A 153 -25.11 -0.94 -14.54
CA ASP A 153 -24.70 0.36 -14.06
C ASP A 153 -23.17 0.50 -14.25
N PRO A 154 -22.71 1.49 -15.05
CA PRO A 154 -21.28 1.68 -15.29
C PRO A 154 -20.51 2.10 -14.03
N GLU A 155 -21.20 2.56 -12.98
CA GLU A 155 -20.61 2.92 -11.69
C GLU A 155 -20.70 1.78 -10.66
N ALA A 156 -21.17 0.58 -11.05
CA ALA A 156 -21.15 -0.58 -10.16
C ALA A 156 -19.70 -0.97 -9.81
N ALA A 157 -19.41 -1.01 -8.51
CA ALA A 157 -18.09 -1.34 -8.00
C ALA A 157 -18.18 -2.11 -6.66
N PRO A 158 -17.17 -2.92 -6.31
CA PRO A 158 -17.07 -3.54 -4.99
C PRO A 158 -17.04 -2.48 -3.88
N VAL A 159 -17.80 -2.68 -2.81
CA VAL A 159 -17.84 -1.76 -1.67
C VAL A 159 -17.41 -2.49 -0.40
N ARG A 160 -16.62 -1.83 0.44
CA ARG A 160 -16.23 -2.37 1.74
C ARG A 160 -17.38 -2.23 2.75
N THR A 161 -17.73 -3.31 3.41
CA THR A 161 -18.70 -3.40 4.51
C THR A 161 -18.05 -3.97 5.76
N ASP A 162 -18.78 -4.02 6.88
CA ASP A 162 -18.31 -4.66 8.11
C ASP A 162 -18.07 -6.17 7.95
N GLU A 163 -18.75 -6.81 6.99
CA GLU A 163 -18.62 -8.24 6.69
C GLU A 163 -17.53 -8.55 5.66
N GLY A 164 -16.93 -7.53 5.04
CA GLY A 164 -15.93 -7.68 3.97
C GLY A 164 -16.28 -6.89 2.73
N TRP A 165 -15.61 -7.21 1.61
CA TRP A 165 -15.93 -6.61 0.31
C TRP A 165 -17.18 -7.26 -0.28
N THR A 166 -17.99 -6.48 -0.99
CA THR A 166 -19.12 -6.99 -1.78
C THR A 166 -18.68 -7.33 -3.20
N THR A 167 -19.51 -8.09 -3.92
CA THR A 167 -19.50 -8.03 -5.39
C THR A 167 -19.77 -6.59 -5.87
N SER A 168 -19.54 -6.31 -7.15
CA SER A 168 -19.84 -4.99 -7.70
C SER A 168 -21.31 -4.63 -7.49
N ILE A 169 -21.60 -3.53 -6.80
CA ILE A 169 -22.96 -3.06 -6.54
C ILE A 169 -23.12 -1.62 -7.03
N CYS A 170 -24.28 -1.29 -7.57
CA CYS A 170 -24.57 0.06 -8.04
C CYS A 170 -24.71 1.04 -6.86
N PRO A 171 -24.51 2.36 -7.08
CA PRO A 171 -24.59 3.36 -6.02
C PRO A 171 -25.88 3.30 -5.16
N PRO A 172 -27.09 3.10 -5.73
CA PRO A 172 -28.31 2.96 -4.94
C PRO A 172 -28.30 1.75 -3.99
N CYS A 173 -27.75 0.62 -4.42
CA CYS A 173 -27.61 -0.58 -3.59
C CYS A 173 -26.53 -0.41 -2.52
N ALA A 174 -25.43 0.28 -2.84
CA ALA A 174 -24.39 0.62 -1.88
C ALA A 174 -24.94 1.49 -0.74
N ASP A 175 -25.72 2.52 -1.07
CA ASP A 175 -26.36 3.39 -0.07
C ASP A 175 -27.38 2.66 0.79
N LEU A 176 -28.15 1.74 0.20
CA LEU A 176 -29.07 0.89 0.96
C LEU A 176 -28.31 -0.01 1.94
N SER A 177 -27.25 -0.67 1.48
CA SER A 177 -26.41 -1.52 2.34
C SER A 177 -25.82 -0.72 3.51
N ARG A 178 -25.30 0.49 3.27
CA ARG A 178 -24.79 1.38 4.33
C ARG A 178 -25.86 1.76 5.34
N ARG A 179 -27.11 1.99 4.91
CA ARG A 179 -28.22 2.31 5.82
C ARG A 179 -28.61 1.13 6.68
N LEU A 180 -28.54 -0.09 6.14
CA LEU A 180 -28.92 -1.32 6.85
C LEU A 180 -27.84 -1.78 7.84
N THR A 181 -26.56 -1.47 7.59
CA THR A 181 -25.46 -1.77 8.52
C THR A 181 -25.31 -0.78 9.66
N LEU A 182 -25.94 0.40 9.60
CA LEU A 182 -25.95 1.35 10.73
C LEU A 182 -26.89 0.84 11.84
N PRO A 183 -26.37 0.50 13.04
CA PRO A 183 -27.23 0.13 14.16
C PRO A 183 -28.12 1.32 14.54
N ASN A 184 -29.44 1.13 14.44
CA ASN A 184 -30.52 2.04 14.89
C ASN A 184 -31.11 3.06 13.90
N VAL A 185 -30.95 2.92 12.58
CA VAL A 185 -31.77 3.74 11.64
C VAL A 185 -33.04 2.98 11.27
N LEU A 186 -34.11 3.20 12.04
CA LEU A 186 -35.47 2.91 11.61
C LEU A 186 -35.80 3.82 10.42
N VAL A 187 -35.65 3.32 9.19
CA VAL A 187 -36.18 3.98 8.00
C VAL A 187 -37.69 3.70 7.99
N THR A 188 -38.48 4.65 8.49
CA THR A 188 -39.93 4.64 8.26
C THR A 188 -40.20 4.87 6.78
N ALA A 189 -41.00 3.98 6.19
CA ALA A 189 -41.46 3.97 4.81
C ALA A 189 -42.26 5.23 4.42
#